data_AF-A0A845UCA2-F1
#
_entry.id   AF-A0A845UCA2-F1
#
_cell.length_a   1.000
_cell.length_b   1.000
_cell.length_c   1.000
_cell.angle_alpha   90.00
_cell.angle_beta   90.00
_cell.angle_gamma   90.00
#
_symmetry.space_group_name_H-M   'P 1'
#
loop_
_entity.id
_entity.type
_entity.pdbx_description
1 polymer ?
#
loop_
_entity_poly.entity_id
_entity_poly.type
_entity_poly.pdbx_seq_one_letter_code
_entity_poly.pdbx_strand_id
1 'polypeptide(L)'
;MADALTEAAMCFAVLKAAKEQKEREVELINKALTELGEKLFELFADSGAAQLRLSGADIFTDGQDRFVKPESKYSVSVVNAPAYFDLLRAEGHGAIIKETVHHTATEKWVKEKKEQNVSLPPEDVLKVWTVNGAKVTRAPKRAERE
;
A
#
# COMPACT_ATOMS: atom_id res chain seq x y z
N MET A 1 -61.50 24.03 0.60
CA MET A 1 -60.87 22.74 0.25
C MET A 1 -59.71 22.90 -0.74
N ALA A 2 -59.77 23.81 -1.72
CA ALA A 2 -58.66 24.04 -2.66
C ALA A 2 -57.39 24.61 -1.98
N ASP A 3 -57.52 25.60 -1.09
CA ASP A 3 -56.35 26.27 -0.46
C ASP A 3 -55.49 25.33 0.39
N ALA A 4 -56.12 24.45 1.18
CA ALA A 4 -55.40 23.45 1.98
C ALA A 4 -54.63 22.45 1.12
N LEU A 5 -55.15 22.14 -0.08
CA LEU A 5 -54.50 21.24 -1.03
C LEU A 5 -53.30 21.92 -1.69
N THR A 6 -53.41 23.22 -2.00
CA THR A 6 -52.31 24.03 -2.53
C THR A 6 -51.21 24.24 -1.49
N GLU A 7 -51.57 24.49 -0.23
CA GLU A 7 -50.63 24.63 0.89
C GLU A 7 -49.87 23.31 1.15
N ALA A 8 -50.57 22.18 1.16
CA ALA A 8 -49.93 20.86 1.25
C ALA A 8 -48.98 20.57 0.08
N ALA A 9 -49.34 20.95 -1.15
CA ALA A 9 -48.49 20.79 -2.32
C ALA A 9 -47.22 21.66 -2.26
N MET A 10 -47.32 22.89 -1.75
CA MET A 10 -46.17 23.77 -1.52
C MET A 10 -45.22 23.20 -0.46
N CYS A 11 -45.75 22.74 0.68
CA CYS A 11 -44.96 22.08 1.72
C CYS A 11 -44.25 20.82 1.18
N PHE A 12 -44.94 20.01 0.37
CA PHE A 12 -44.34 18.84 -0.26
C PHE A 12 -43.20 19.20 -1.22
N ALA A 13 -43.37 20.25 -2.03
CA ALA A 13 -42.32 20.72 -2.94
C ALA A 13 -41.08 21.22 -2.18
N VAL A 14 -41.26 21.94 -1.07
CA VAL A 14 -40.16 22.37 -0.20
C VAL A 14 -39.44 21.18 0.42
N LEU A 15 -40.18 20.20 0.96
CA LEU A 15 -39.59 18.98 1.52
C LEU A 15 -38.82 18.17 0.46
N LYS A 16 -39.33 18.10 -0.77
CA LYS A 16 -38.66 17.45 -1.89
C LYS A 16 -37.35 18.15 -2.24
N ALA A 17 -37.36 19.48 -2.36
CA ALA A 17 -36.16 20.26 -2.66
C ALA A 17 -35.10 20.14 -1.54
N ALA A 18 -35.53 20.18 -0.27
CA ALA A 18 -34.64 19.98 0.88
C ALA A 18 -34.01 18.58 0.90
N LYS A 19 -34.77 17.55 0.49
CA LYS A 19 -34.24 16.19 0.33
C LYS A 19 -33.17 16.12 -0.77
N GLU A 20 -33.45 16.67 -1.94
CA GLU A 20 -32.50 16.70 -3.07
C GLU A 20 -31.20 17.45 -2.72
N GLN A 21 -31.30 18.55 -1.96
CA GLN A 21 -30.13 19.28 -1.49
C GLN A 21 -29.27 18.43 -0.54
N LYS A 22 -29.89 17.76 0.43
CA LYS A 22 -29.17 16.86 1.35
C LYS A 22 -28.46 15.72 0.61
N GLU A 23 -29.10 15.13 -0.39
CA GLU A 23 -28.50 14.07 -1.21
C GLU A 23 -27.24 14.57 -1.94
N ARG A 24 -27.28 15.79 -2.49
CA ARG A 24 -26.10 16.42 -3.12
C ARG A 24 -24.98 16.72 -2.13
N GLU A 25 -25.32 17.20 -0.93
CA GLU A 25 -24.33 17.46 0.13
C GLU A 25 -23.63 16.17 0.56
N VAL A 26 -24.38 15.08 0.73
CA VAL A 26 -23.83 13.76 1.03
C VAL A 26 -22.91 13.28 -0.09
N GLU A 27 -23.30 13.44 -1.35
CA GLU A 27 -22.46 13.08 -2.50
C GLU A 27 -21.13 13.85 -2.52
N LEU A 28 -21.17 15.17 -2.28
CA LEU A 28 -19.97 16.02 -2.20
C LEU A 28 -19.05 15.61 -1.04
N ILE A 29 -19.60 15.31 0.13
CA ILE A 29 -18.83 14.86 1.30
C ILE A 29 -18.17 13.51 1.01
N ASN A 30 -18.91 12.55 0.43
CA ASN A 30 -18.37 11.23 0.08
C ASN A 30 -17.24 11.33 -0.94
N LYS A 31 -17.36 12.22 -1.93
CA LYS A 31 -16.29 12.50 -2.88
C LYS A 31 -15.06 13.07 -2.18
N ALA A 32 -15.23 14.06 -1.30
CA ALA A 32 -14.12 14.66 -0.57
C ALA A 32 -13.42 13.66 0.37
N LEU A 33 -14.19 12.79 1.05
CA LEU A 33 -13.67 11.70 1.87
C LEU A 33 -12.83 10.72 1.05
N THR A 34 -13.28 10.41 -0.16
CA THR A 34 -12.54 9.52 -1.07
C THR A 34 -11.21 10.16 -1.48
N GLU A 35 -11.23 11.39 -1.97
CA GLU A 35 -10.01 12.10 -2.40
C GLU A 35 -9.00 12.27 -1.24
N LEU A 36 -9.50 12.57 -0.03
CA LEU A 36 -8.65 12.67 1.16
C LEU A 36 -8.07 11.30 1.57
N GLY A 37 -8.89 10.25 1.53
CA GLY A 37 -8.48 8.88 1.84
C GLY A 37 -7.39 8.39 0.91
N GLU A 38 -7.47 8.71 -0.39
CA GLU A 38 -6.43 8.38 -1.37
C GLU A 38 -5.13 9.12 -1.10
N LYS A 39 -5.18 10.43 -0.85
CA LYS A 39 -3.99 11.23 -0.53
C LYS A 39 -3.31 10.80 0.76
N LEU A 40 -4.09 10.52 1.81
CA LEU A 40 -3.56 9.99 3.07
C LEU A 40 -2.85 8.64 2.83
N PHE A 41 -3.46 7.77 2.03
CA PHE A 41 -2.86 6.49 1.70
C PHE A 41 -1.53 6.63 0.93
N GLU A 42 -1.46 7.54 -0.04
CA GLU A 42 -0.22 7.84 -0.79
C GLU A 42 0.88 8.39 0.12
N LEU A 43 0.57 9.39 0.94
CA LEU A 43 1.54 9.96 1.89
C LEU A 43 2.08 8.91 2.87
N PHE A 44 1.23 8.00 3.34
CA PHE A 44 1.67 6.90 4.20
C PHE A 44 2.51 5.87 3.45
N ALA A 45 2.17 5.54 2.21
CA ALA A 45 2.99 4.68 1.37
C ALA A 45 4.39 5.28 1.13
N ASP A 46 4.47 6.59 0.90
CA ASP A 46 5.75 7.28 0.70
C ASP A 46 6.57 7.40 1.99
N SER A 47 5.90 7.47 3.15
CA SER A 47 6.59 7.59 4.45
C SER A 47 7.43 6.36 4.80
N GLY A 48 7.06 5.16 4.32
CA GLY A 48 7.73 3.90 4.64
C GLY A 48 7.78 3.53 6.15
N ALA A 49 7.13 4.31 7.02
CA ALA A 49 7.43 4.34 8.45
C ALA A 49 6.39 3.62 9.33
N ALA A 50 5.18 3.36 8.83
CA ALA A 50 4.09 2.85 9.67
C ALA A 50 3.17 1.86 8.93
N GLN A 51 2.57 0.95 9.71
CA GLN A 51 1.51 0.07 9.23
C GLN A 51 0.18 0.84 9.25
N LEU A 52 -0.43 1.02 8.08
CA LEU A 52 -1.74 1.67 7.93
C LEU A 52 -2.74 0.69 7.34
N ARG A 53 -3.96 0.66 7.90
CA ARG A 53 -5.13 0.01 7.30
C ARG A 53 -6.23 1.04 7.17
N LEU A 54 -6.71 1.25 5.96
CA LEU A 54 -7.91 2.04 5.69
C LEU A 54 -9.02 1.10 5.22
N SER A 55 -10.18 1.16 5.86
CA SER A 55 -11.33 0.36 5.44
C SER A 55 -11.95 0.96 4.19
N GLY A 56 -12.24 0.11 3.21
CA GLY A 56 -12.73 0.59 1.92
C GLY A 56 -14.22 0.88 1.85
N ALA A 57 -15.03 0.28 2.74
CA ALA A 57 -16.49 0.33 2.65
C ALA A 57 -17.05 1.77 2.63
N ASP A 58 -16.41 2.70 3.33
CA ASP A 58 -16.89 4.08 3.48
C ASP A 58 -15.93 5.13 2.90
N ILE A 59 -14.76 4.71 2.39
CA ILE A 59 -13.68 5.62 2.02
C ILE A 59 -13.31 5.50 0.53
N PHE A 60 -13.36 4.31 -0.07
CA PHE A 60 -12.94 4.13 -1.45
C PHE A 60 -14.12 3.75 -2.33
N THR A 61 -14.15 4.28 -3.56
CA THR A 61 -15.21 4.00 -4.55
C THR A 61 -15.32 2.52 -4.92
N ASP A 62 -14.23 1.75 -4.76
CA ASP A 62 -14.19 0.31 -5.01
C ASP A 62 -14.58 -0.55 -3.80
N GLY A 63 -14.81 0.07 -2.64
CA GLY A 63 -15.15 -0.62 -1.38
C GLY A 63 -14.00 -1.46 -0.80
N GLN A 64 -12.78 -1.39 -1.37
CA GLN A 64 -11.69 -2.29 -1.00
C GLN A 64 -10.83 -1.74 0.13
N ASP A 65 -10.61 -2.55 1.16
CA ASP A 65 -9.63 -2.22 2.19
C ASP A 65 -8.23 -2.06 1.56
N ARG A 66 -7.54 -0.97 1.93
CA ARG A 66 -6.17 -0.71 1.52
C ARG A 66 -5.22 -0.86 2.72
N PHE A 67 -4.09 -1.52 2.48
CA PHE A 67 -3.08 -1.81 3.49
C PHE A 67 -1.73 -1.30 3.04
N VAL A 68 -1.09 -0.49 3.88
CA VAL A 68 0.32 -0.13 3.78
C VAL A 68 1.06 -0.93 4.84
N LYS A 69 2.00 -1.78 4.43
CA LYS A 69 2.96 -2.39 5.35
C LYS A 69 4.35 -1.80 5.07
N PRO A 70 5.09 -1.38 6.10
CA PRO A 70 6.49 -1.04 5.92
C PRO A 70 7.21 -2.28 5.38
N GLU A 71 7.97 -2.09 4.31
CA GLU A 71 8.77 -3.14 3.70
C GLU A 71 10.22 -2.67 3.66
N SER A 72 11.08 -3.36 4.40
CA SER A 72 12.51 -3.16 4.29
C SER A 72 12.96 -3.62 2.91
N LYS A 73 13.29 -2.66 2.04
CA LYS A 73 14.04 -2.95 0.83
C LYS A 73 15.52 -2.90 1.19
N TYR A 74 16.29 -3.86 0.70
CA TYR A 74 17.73 -3.89 0.91
C TYR A 74 18.40 -3.63 -0.43
N SER A 75 19.26 -2.62 -0.45
CA SER A 75 20.15 -2.39 -1.59
C SER A 75 21.54 -2.88 -1.25
N VAL A 76 22.19 -3.45 -2.25
CA VAL A 76 23.44 -4.19 -2.09
C VAL A 76 24.49 -3.67 -3.05
N SER A 77 25.73 -3.61 -2.60
CA SER A 77 26.91 -3.37 -3.43
C SER A 77 27.99 -4.37 -3.07
N VAL A 78 28.50 -5.08 -4.06
CA VAL A 78 29.59 -6.03 -3.89
C VAL A 78 30.91 -5.26 -3.90
N VAL A 79 31.61 -5.27 -2.77
CA VAL A 79 32.88 -4.55 -2.59
C VAL A 79 34.05 -5.44 -3.00
N ASN A 80 33.99 -6.73 -2.67
CA ASN A 80 35.00 -7.72 -3.02
C ASN A 80 34.34 -8.91 -3.73
N ALA A 81 34.27 -8.84 -5.06
CA ALA A 81 33.62 -9.87 -5.87
C ALA A 81 34.25 -11.27 -5.73
N PRO A 82 35.60 -11.45 -5.73
CA PRO A 82 36.21 -12.75 -5.48
C PRO A 82 35.77 -13.40 -4.17
N ALA A 83 35.89 -12.69 -3.04
CA ALA A 83 35.50 -13.21 -1.73
C ALA A 83 33.98 -13.50 -1.67
N TYR A 84 33.17 -12.69 -2.34
CA TYR A 84 31.73 -12.90 -2.42
C TYR A 84 31.35 -14.13 -3.27
N PHE A 85 32.05 -14.38 -4.38
CA PHE A 85 31.85 -15.59 -5.17
C PHE A 85 32.24 -16.86 -4.41
N ASP A 86 33.34 -16.84 -3.66
CA ASP A 86 33.76 -17.99 -2.85
C ASP A 86 32.74 -18.29 -1.75
N LEU A 87 32.19 -17.26 -1.10
CA LEU A 87 31.11 -17.40 -0.13
C LEU A 87 29.84 -17.98 -0.76
N LEU A 88 29.39 -17.45 -1.90
CA LEU A 88 28.19 -17.94 -2.59
C LEU A 88 28.36 -19.39 -3.07
N ARG A 89 29.58 -19.79 -3.47
CA ARG A 89 29.89 -21.19 -3.82
C ARG A 89 29.86 -22.09 -2.60
N ALA A 90 30.43 -21.66 -1.48
CA ALA A 90 30.43 -22.41 -0.23
C ALA A 90 29.01 -22.63 0.31
N GLU A 91 28.11 -21.66 0.14
CA GLU A 91 26.70 -21.76 0.55
C GLU A 91 25.78 -22.42 -0.50
N GLY A 92 26.30 -22.84 -1.66
CA GLY A 92 25.52 -23.51 -2.69
C GLY A 92 24.56 -22.61 -3.49
N HIS A 93 24.74 -21.28 -3.44
CA HIS A 93 23.90 -20.30 -4.11
C HIS A 93 24.31 -20.03 -5.57
N GLY A 94 24.45 -21.09 -6.36
CA GLY A 94 24.86 -21.01 -7.78
C GLY A 94 23.93 -20.16 -8.64
N ALA A 95 22.66 -19.99 -8.26
CA ALA A 95 21.72 -19.14 -8.99
C ALA A 95 22.08 -17.63 -8.95
N ILE A 96 22.85 -17.19 -7.95
CA ILE A 96 23.33 -15.81 -7.79
C ILE A 96 24.60 -15.59 -8.64
N ILE A 97 25.31 -16.68 -8.96
CA ILE A 97 26.57 -16.71 -9.70
C ILE A 97 26.26 -16.96 -11.18
N LYS A 98 26.33 -15.90 -12.00
CA LYS A 98 26.40 -16.02 -13.46
C LYS A 98 27.79 -15.61 -13.94
N GLU A 99 27.91 -14.93 -15.08
CA GLU A 99 29.15 -14.26 -15.51
C GLU A 99 29.53 -13.12 -14.55
N THR A 100 28.52 -12.51 -13.92
CA THR A 100 28.63 -11.51 -12.86
C THR A 100 27.66 -11.85 -11.72
N VAL A 101 27.81 -11.17 -10.58
CA VAL A 101 26.87 -11.28 -9.47
C VAL A 101 25.50 -10.73 -9.89
N HIS A 102 24.44 -11.53 -9.75
CA HIS A 102 23.10 -11.09 -10.08
C HIS A 102 22.52 -10.21 -8.95
N HIS A 103 22.39 -8.92 -9.22
CA HIS A 103 22.00 -7.90 -8.23
C HIS A 103 20.65 -8.21 -7.56
N THR A 104 19.59 -8.43 -8.34
CA THR A 104 18.25 -8.75 -7.80
C THR A 104 18.19 -10.05 -6.99
N ALA A 105 19.02 -11.05 -7.34
CA ALA A 105 19.06 -12.31 -6.60
C ALA A 105 19.81 -12.13 -5.28
N THR A 106 20.81 -11.25 -5.27
CA THR A 106 21.57 -10.85 -4.07
C THR A 106 20.69 -10.08 -3.10
N GLU A 107 19.88 -9.12 -3.57
CA GLU A 107 18.93 -8.38 -2.71
C GLU A 107 17.91 -9.33 -2.05
N LYS A 108 17.38 -10.31 -2.80
CA LYS A 108 16.47 -11.33 -2.27
C LYS A 108 17.16 -12.19 -1.21
N TRP A 109 18.37 -12.66 -1.49
CA TRP A 109 19.14 -13.47 -0.54
C TRP A 109 19.47 -12.71 0.74
N VAL A 110 19.87 -11.43 0.65
CA VAL A 110 20.09 -10.57 1.82
C VAL A 110 18.82 -10.39 2.63
N LYS A 111 17.67 -10.20 1.96
CA LYS A 111 16.35 -10.12 2.63
C LYS A 111 16.03 -11.41 3.38
N GLU A 112 16.21 -12.57 2.73
CA GLU A 112 15.99 -13.88 3.35
C GLU A 112 16.89 -14.12 4.57
N LYS A 113 18.20 -13.83 4.47
CA LYS A 113 19.14 -13.95 5.59
C LYS A 113 18.74 -13.05 6.77
N LYS A 114 18.31 -11.81 6.50
CA LYS A 114 17.81 -10.88 7.53
C LYS A 114 16.52 -11.37 8.17
N GLU A 115 15.58 -11.91 7.41
CA GLU A 115 14.34 -12.50 7.93
C GLU A 115 14.60 -13.76 8.77
N GLN A 116 15.60 -14.56 8.39
CA GLN A 116 16.05 -15.74 9.14
C GLN A 116 16.99 -15.40 10.30
N ASN A 117 17.32 -14.12 10.51
CA ASN A 117 18.25 -13.63 11.52
C ASN A 117 19.65 -14.26 11.45
N VAL A 118 20.10 -14.57 10.23
CA VAL A 118 21.43 -15.11 9.93
C VAL A 118 22.40 -13.96 9.68
N SER A 119 23.65 -14.12 10.12
CA SER A 119 24.70 -13.13 9.90
C SER A 119 24.93 -12.89 8.41
N LEU A 120 25.04 -11.63 8.01
CA LEU A 120 25.43 -11.24 6.66
C LEU A 120 26.97 -11.29 6.50
N PRO A 121 27.47 -11.35 5.25
CA PRO A 121 28.88 -11.13 4.98
C PRO A 121 29.36 -9.78 5.55
N PRO A 122 30.63 -9.68 5.92
CA PRO A 122 31.18 -8.43 6.43
C PRO A 122 31.18 -7.34 5.34
N GLU A 123 31.17 -6.07 5.76
CA GLU A 123 30.96 -4.92 4.87
C GLU A 123 32.07 -4.71 3.82
N ASP A 124 33.26 -5.24 4.09
CA ASP A 124 34.40 -5.28 3.16
C ASP A 124 34.17 -6.25 1.99
N VAL A 125 33.19 -7.14 2.11
CA VAL A 125 32.78 -8.07 1.05
C VAL A 125 31.46 -7.61 0.40
N LEU A 126 30.44 -7.34 1.21
CA LEU A 126 29.11 -6.94 0.76
C LEU A 126 28.58 -5.78 1.58
N LYS A 127 28.42 -4.62 0.96
CA LYS A 127 27.79 -3.46 1.59
C LYS A 127 26.28 -3.54 1.41
N VAL A 128 25.55 -3.54 2.53
CA VAL A 128 24.08 -3.60 2.55
C VAL A 128 23.55 -2.37 3.27
N TRP A 129 22.58 -1.68 2.68
CA TRP A 129 21.85 -0.62 3.34
C TRP A 129 20.35 -0.80 3.15
N THR A 130 19.60 -0.37 4.17
CA THR A 130 18.14 -0.41 4.15
C THR A 130 17.63 0.81 3.40
N VAL A 131 16.80 0.56 2.40
CA VAL A 131 15.98 1.57 1.74
C VAL A 131 14.58 1.45 2.33
N ASN A 132 14.08 2.54 2.91
CA ASN A 132 12.71 2.59 3.39
C ASN A 132 11.78 2.44 2.18
N GLY A 133 10.92 1.42 2.23
CA GLY A 133 9.89 1.20 1.24
C GLY A 133 8.58 0.87 1.94
N ALA A 134 7.48 1.02 1.21
CA ALA A 134 6.20 0.49 1.64
C ALA A 134 5.66 -0.48 0.58
N LYS A 135 5.05 -1.55 1.06
CA LYS A 135 4.26 -2.44 0.22
C LYS A 135 2.80 -2.02 0.33
N VAL A 136 2.25 -1.57 -0.79
CA VAL A 136 0.83 -1.31 -0.96
C VAL A 136 0.15 -2.61 -1.37
N THR A 137 -0.83 -3.04 -0.59
CA THR A 137 -1.68 -4.18 -0.92
C THR A 137 -3.15 -3.78 -0.84
N ARG A 138 -3.93 -4.20 -1.83
CA ARG A 138 -5.40 -4.10 -1.84
C ARG A 138 -5.96 -5.44 -1.41
N ALA A 139 -6.93 -5.45 -0.50
CA ALA A 139 -7.65 -6.68 -0.20
C ALA A 139 -8.39 -7.17 -1.45
N PRO A 140 -8.49 -8.49 -1.66
CA PRO A 140 -9.41 -9.02 -2.66
C PRO A 140 -10.82 -8.52 -2.34
N LYS A 141 -11.55 -8.09 -3.38
CA LYS A 141 -12.97 -7.69 -3.27
C LYS A 141 -13.68 -8.81 -2.50
N ARG A 142 -14.31 -8.48 -1.35
CA ARG A 142 -15.10 -9.46 -0.59
C ARG A 142 -16.07 -10.07 -1.60
N ALA A 143 -15.89 -11.35 -1.93
CA ALA A 143 -16.91 -12.08 -2.67
C ALA A 143 -18.17 -11.97 -1.82
N GLU A 144 -19.20 -11.34 -2.38
CA GLU A 144 -20.53 -11.32 -1.79
C GLU A 144 -20.86 -12.79 -1.51
N ARG A 145 -20.95 -13.14 -0.22
CA ARG A 145 -21.45 -14.45 0.18
C ARG A 145 -22.94 -14.40 -0.15
N GLU A 146 -23.30 -14.98 -1.29
CA GLU A 146 -24.66 -15.42 -1.61
C GLU A 146 -25.22 -16.33 -0.50
#